data_AF-A0A9E5UCM3-F1
#
_entry.id   AF-A0A9E5UCM3-F1
#
_cell.length_a   1.000
_cell.length_b   1.000
_cell.length_c   1.000
_cell.angle_alpha   90.00
_cell.angle_beta   90.00
_cell.angle_gamma   90.00
#
_symmetry.space_group_name_H-M   'P 1'
#
loop_
_entity.id
_entity.type
_entity.pdbx_description
1 polymer ?
#
loop_
_entity_poly.entity_id
_entity_poly.type
_entity_poly.pdbx_seq_one_letter_code
_entity_poly.pdbx_strand_id
1 'polypeptide(L)'
;MQFAKGQSFHFDQRIDPFPVQNQNGIPYPFAFLGGLNAPRPQFVDIDGDNDPDLFLQENVGELIFFENTGSNTNYQFQWITNTYKNIHIDEWYRFVDMDGDSD
;
A
#
# COMPACT_ATOMS: atom_id res chain seq x y z
N MET A 1 31.84 -5.19 -40.51
CA MET A 1 30.51 -5.59 -40.02
C MET A 1 30.20 -4.74 -38.79
N GLN A 2 29.14 -3.94 -38.83
CA GLN A 2 28.77 -3.05 -37.73
C GLN A 2 27.44 -3.55 -37.17
N PHE A 3 27.45 -4.00 -35.91
CA PHE A 3 26.24 -4.45 -35.23
C PHE A 3 25.40 -3.22 -34.82
N ALA A 4 24.08 -3.30 -35.01
CA ALA A 4 23.15 -2.30 -34.51
C ALA A 4 23.14 -2.32 -32.98
N LYS A 5 23.26 -1.15 -32.34
CA LYS A 5 23.09 -1.00 -30.90
C LYS A 5 21.60 -1.10 -30.56
N GLY A 6 21.25 -1.93 -29.57
CA GLY A 6 19.88 -2.03 -29.06
C GLY A 6 19.44 -0.71 -28.40
N GLN A 7 18.19 -0.33 -28.60
CA GLN A 7 17.59 0.86 -28.00
C GLN A 7 17.29 0.59 -26.52
N SER A 8 17.78 1.44 -25.63
CA SER A 8 17.40 1.41 -24.21
C SER A 8 16.02 2.04 -24.06
N PHE A 9 15.10 1.31 -23.43
CA PHE A 9 13.80 1.85 -23.03
C PHE A 9 13.82 2.22 -21.55
N HIS A 10 13.23 3.36 -21.22
CA HIS A 10 12.90 3.76 -19.86
C HIS A 10 11.40 3.56 -19.69
N PHE A 11 10.99 2.88 -18.62
CA PHE A 11 9.59 2.67 -18.28
C PHE A 11 9.29 3.44 -17.01
N ASP A 12 8.40 4.41 -17.11
CA ASP A 12 7.84 5.12 -15.96
C ASP A 12 6.51 4.46 -15.59
N GLN A 13 6.39 3.99 -14.34
CA GLN A 13 5.11 3.51 -13.85
C GLN A 13 4.19 4.72 -13.67
N ARG A 14 3.15 4.81 -14.50
CA ARG A 14 2.08 5.81 -14.35
C ARG A 14 0.81 5.11 -13.93
N ILE A 15 0.34 5.43 -12.73
CA ILE A 15 -1.01 5.07 -12.30
C ILE A 15 -1.94 6.12 -12.91
N ASP A 16 -2.67 5.74 -13.96
CA ASP A 16 -3.73 6.57 -14.54
C ASP A 16 -5.08 6.05 -14.00
N PRO A 17 -5.52 6.53 -12.82
CA PRO A 17 -6.76 6.03 -12.22
C PRO A 17 -7.95 6.53 -13.03
N PHE A 18 -8.86 5.62 -13.36
CA PHE A 18 -10.21 6.01 -13.79
C PHE A 18 -11.08 6.12 -12.52
N PRO A 19 -11.73 7.27 -12.27
CA PRO A 19 -12.49 7.44 -11.05
C PRO A 19 -13.74 6.57 -11.11
N VAL A 20 -13.89 5.66 -10.15
CA VAL A 20 -15.16 4.97 -9.92
C VAL A 20 -16.02 5.91 -9.08
N GLN A 21 -17.19 6.29 -9.58
CA GLN A 21 -18.04 7.29 -8.93
C GLN A 21 -19.43 6.71 -8.64
N ASN A 22 -20.11 7.26 -7.65
CA ASN A 22 -21.53 6.99 -7.43
C ASN A 22 -22.40 7.76 -8.46
N GLN A 23 -23.72 7.59 -8.36
CA GLN A 23 -24.68 8.23 -9.28
C GLN A 23 -24.63 9.77 -9.25
N ASN A 24 -24.06 10.37 -8.20
CA ASN A 24 -23.92 11.82 -8.02
C ASN A 24 -22.54 12.34 -8.48
N GLY A 25 -21.69 11.49 -9.07
CA GLY A 25 -20.35 11.85 -9.52
C GLY A 25 -19.30 11.93 -8.40
N ILE A 26 -19.63 11.51 -7.18
CA ILE A 26 -18.67 11.48 -6.07
C ILE A 26 -17.79 10.22 -6.23
N PRO A 27 -16.45 10.37 -6.30
CA PRO A 27 -15.54 9.23 -6.37
C PRO A 27 -15.62 8.34 -5.13
N TYR A 28 -15.62 7.03 -5.34
CA TYR A 28 -15.36 6.06 -4.30
C TYR A 28 -13.85 6.01 -4.04
N PRO A 29 -13.37 6.42 -2.86
CA PRO A 29 -12.00 6.17 -2.48
C PRO A 29 -11.77 4.66 -2.48
N PHE A 30 -10.66 4.22 -3.07
CA PHE A 30 -10.26 2.81 -3.07
C PHE A 30 -11.30 1.83 -3.66
N ALA A 31 -11.92 2.21 -4.77
CA ALA A 31 -13.02 1.44 -5.37
C ALA A 31 -12.72 -0.04 -5.68
N PHE A 32 -11.45 -0.43 -5.75
CA PHE A 32 -10.98 -1.80 -6.00
C PHE A 32 -10.49 -2.54 -4.76
N LEU A 33 -10.52 -1.91 -3.58
CA LEU A 33 -10.20 -2.54 -2.30
C LEU A 33 -11.42 -3.20 -1.65
N GLY A 34 -12.63 -2.93 -2.14
CA GLY A 34 -13.86 -3.51 -1.61
C GLY A 34 -13.88 -5.04 -1.68
N GLY A 35 -14.67 -5.65 -0.79
CA GLY A 35 -14.77 -7.12 -0.69
C GLY A 35 -13.88 -7.75 0.37
N LEU A 36 -13.41 -6.97 1.35
CA LEU A 36 -12.74 -7.50 2.54
C LEU A 36 -13.67 -8.46 3.29
N ASN A 37 -13.27 -9.73 3.41
CA ASN A 37 -14.02 -10.78 4.08
C ASN A 37 -13.52 -10.98 5.51
N ALA A 38 -12.20 -11.03 5.69
CA ALA A 38 -11.57 -11.29 6.98
C ALA A 38 -10.25 -10.52 7.13
N PRO A 39 -10.31 -9.17 7.03
CA PRO A 39 -9.11 -8.35 7.03
C PRO A 39 -8.39 -8.42 8.37
N ARG A 40 -7.06 -8.35 8.32
CA ARG A 40 -6.18 -8.38 9.50
C ARG A 40 -5.36 -7.08 9.57
N PRO A 41 -5.96 -6.02 10.13
CA PRO A 41 -5.31 -4.71 10.20
C PRO A 41 -4.22 -4.68 11.28
N GLN A 42 -3.13 -3.97 11.00
CA GLN A 42 -2.11 -3.59 11.98
C GLN A 42 -1.67 -2.16 11.75
N PHE A 43 -1.39 -1.48 12.86
CA PHE A 43 -0.89 -0.10 12.88
C PHE A 43 0.54 -0.10 13.36
N VAL A 44 1.43 0.57 12.62
CA VAL A 44 2.87 0.64 12.86
C VAL A 44 3.39 1.93 12.22
N ASP A 45 4.33 2.62 12.85
CA ASP A 45 4.95 3.83 12.32
C ASP A 45 6.12 3.41 11.41
N ILE A 46 5.86 3.03 10.15
CA ILE A 46 6.87 2.31 9.36
C ILE A 46 7.95 3.22 8.78
N ASP A 47 7.72 4.53 8.79
CA ASP A 47 8.61 5.55 8.26
C ASP A 47 9.21 6.48 9.34
N GLY A 48 8.79 6.32 10.60
CA GLY A 48 9.38 6.97 11.77
C GLY A 48 8.94 8.42 11.94
N ASP A 49 7.78 8.80 11.42
CA ASP A 49 7.26 10.16 11.45
C ASP A 49 6.35 10.46 12.67
N ASN A 50 6.20 9.47 13.55
CA ASN A 50 5.39 9.49 14.76
C ASN A 50 3.88 9.58 14.47
N ASP A 51 3.47 8.98 13.36
CA ASP A 51 2.10 8.62 13.09
C ASP A 51 1.95 7.15 12.61
N PRO A 52 0.82 6.48 12.94
CA PRO A 52 0.67 5.08 12.61
C PRO A 52 0.13 4.88 11.19
N ASP A 53 0.89 4.13 10.39
CA ASP A 53 0.46 3.61 9.10
C ASP A 53 -0.45 2.39 9.23
N LEU A 54 -1.17 2.05 8.16
CA LEU A 54 -2.05 0.89 8.12
C LEU A 54 -1.49 -0.20 7.19
N PHE A 55 -1.28 -1.38 7.78
CA PHE A 55 -1.06 -2.62 7.06
C PHE A 55 -2.28 -3.51 7.11
N LEU A 56 -2.59 -4.17 5.99
CA LEU A 56 -3.75 -5.04 5.86
C LEU A 56 -3.36 -6.32 5.10
N GLN A 57 -3.73 -7.46 5.67
CA GLN A 57 -3.79 -8.72 4.93
C GLN A 57 -5.26 -9.09 4.74
N GLU A 58 -5.64 -9.33 3.50
CA GLU A 58 -6.95 -9.87 3.11
C GLU A 58 -6.75 -11.18 2.33
N ASN A 59 -5.92 -11.14 1.29
CA ASN A 59 -5.61 -12.31 0.49
C ASN A 59 -4.29 -12.97 0.92
N VAL A 60 -4.21 -14.28 0.72
CA VAL A 60 -2.96 -15.04 0.85
C VAL A 60 -1.93 -14.45 -0.12
N GLY A 61 -0.73 -14.20 0.38
CA GLY A 61 0.38 -13.66 -0.38
C GLY A 61 0.40 -12.15 -0.55
N GLU A 62 -0.58 -11.42 0.00
CA GLU A 62 -0.63 -9.96 -0.05
C GLU A 62 -0.31 -9.33 1.31
N LEU A 63 0.37 -8.20 1.26
CA LEU A 63 0.55 -7.29 2.38
C LEU A 63 0.32 -5.88 1.86
N ILE A 64 -0.90 -5.40 2.08
CA ILE A 64 -1.36 -4.11 1.62
C ILE A 64 -0.85 -3.05 2.61
N PHE A 65 -0.29 -1.98 2.07
CA PHE A 65 0.25 -0.85 2.81
C PHE A 65 -0.48 0.43 2.43
N PHE A 66 -0.93 1.15 3.46
CA PHE A 66 -1.42 2.50 3.37
C PHE A 66 -0.56 3.40 4.26
N GLU A 67 0.02 4.42 3.64
CA GLU A 67 0.74 5.48 4.35
C GLU A 67 -0.28 6.42 4.99
N ASN A 68 -0.08 6.78 6.25
CA ASN A 68 -0.84 7.85 6.86
C ASN A 68 -0.18 9.21 6.57
N THR A 69 -0.60 9.87 5.50
CA THR A 69 -0.07 11.20 5.12
C THR A 69 -0.57 12.36 6.00
N GLY A 70 -1.18 12.05 7.14
CA GLY A 70 -1.91 12.98 7.99
C GLY A 70 -1.14 13.36 9.25
N SER A 71 -1.69 12.96 10.40
CA SER A 71 -1.02 13.02 11.69
C SER A 71 -1.59 11.97 12.61
N ASN A 72 -0.93 11.75 13.76
CA ASN A 72 -1.40 10.84 14.81
C ASN A 72 -2.77 11.18 15.43
N THR A 73 -3.38 12.31 15.06
CA THR A 73 -4.71 12.74 15.52
C THR A 73 -5.69 13.02 14.38
N ASN A 74 -5.23 13.01 13.13
CA ASN A 74 -6.04 13.26 11.95
C ASN A 74 -5.55 12.38 10.78
N TYR A 75 -5.94 11.11 10.81
CA TYR A 75 -5.48 10.11 9.85
C TYR A 75 -5.91 10.41 8.41
N GLN A 76 -4.97 10.32 7.48
CA GLN A 76 -5.16 10.45 6.04
C GLN A 76 -4.47 9.30 5.29
N PHE A 77 -5.10 8.13 5.33
CA PHE A 77 -4.57 6.93 4.68
C PHE A 77 -4.59 7.04 3.15
N GLN A 78 -3.42 6.88 2.55
CA GLN A 78 -3.21 6.78 1.11
C GLN A 78 -2.73 5.37 0.77
N TRP A 79 -3.41 4.71 -0.16
CA TRP A 79 -2.96 3.42 -0.68
C TRP A 79 -1.63 3.57 -1.42
N ILE A 80 -0.64 2.75 -1.05
CA ILE A 80 0.69 2.74 -1.68
C ILE A 80 0.88 1.46 -2.51
N THR A 81 0.59 0.29 -1.96
CA THR A 81 0.79 -1.01 -2.66
C THR A 81 0.04 -2.16 -2.00
N ASN A 82 -0.20 -3.25 -2.74
CA ASN A 82 -0.69 -4.53 -2.22
C ASN A 82 0.43 -5.54 -1.88
N THR A 83 1.66 -5.24 -2.27
CA THR A 83 2.81 -6.15 -2.20
C THR A 83 3.97 -5.47 -1.50
N TYR A 84 3.75 -4.99 -0.27
CA TYR A 84 4.77 -4.29 0.49
C TYR A 84 6.08 -5.09 0.56
N LYS A 85 7.17 -4.50 0.05
CA LYS A 85 8.51 -5.11 -0.07
C LYS A 85 8.53 -6.52 -0.72
N ASN A 86 7.51 -6.86 -1.51
CA ASN A 86 7.32 -8.22 -2.07
C ASN A 86 7.28 -9.33 -1.01
N ILE A 87 6.83 -9.01 0.21
CA ILE A 87 6.69 -9.97 1.29
C ILE A 87 5.45 -10.83 1.04
N HIS A 88 5.63 -12.15 1.09
CA HIS A 88 4.54 -13.12 0.94
C HIS A 88 4.06 -13.55 2.32
N ILE A 89 2.78 -13.29 2.63
CA ILE A 89 2.15 -13.73 3.88
C ILE A 89 1.16 -14.86 3.60
N ASP A 90 1.49 -16.06 4.05
CA ASP A 90 0.63 -17.23 3.89
C ASP A 90 -0.60 -17.15 4.81
N GLU A 91 -0.34 -17.26 6.12
CA GLU A 91 -1.41 -17.36 7.11
C GLU A 91 -1.59 -16.05 7.85
N TRP A 92 -0.65 -15.65 8.69
CA TRP A 92 -0.76 -14.46 9.54
C TRP A 92 0.59 -13.76 9.70
N TYR A 93 0.55 -12.47 10.00
CA TYR A 93 1.73 -11.67 10.30
C TYR A 93 1.53 -10.84 11.57
N ARG A 94 2.61 -10.33 12.16
CA ARG A 94 2.59 -9.32 13.22
C ARG A 94 3.85 -8.46 13.17
N PHE A 95 3.69 -7.14 13.26
CA PHE A 95 4.78 -6.22 13.55
C PHE A 95 5.15 -6.26 15.03
N VAL A 96 6.45 -6.22 15.30
CA VAL A 96 7.02 -6.22 16.65
C VAL A 96 8.25 -5.33 16.63
N ASP A 97 8.25 -4.32 17.49
CA ASP A 97 9.42 -3.53 17.84
C ASP A 97 10.46 -4.45 18.51
N MET A 98 11.57 -4.71 17.83
CA MET A 98 12.63 -5.62 18.33
C MET A 98 13.82 -4.89 18.95
N ASP A 99 14.11 -3.67 18.50
CA ASP A 99 15.24 -2.85 18.92
C ASP A 99 14.88 -1.73 19.90
N GLY A 100 13.59 -1.49 20.14
CA GLY A 100 13.05 -0.69 21.22
C GLY A 100 13.01 0.81 20.93
N ASP A 101 12.98 1.22 19.67
CA ASP A 101 12.90 2.61 19.25
C ASP A 101 11.48 3.07 18.86
N SER A 102 10.47 2.24 19.18
CA SER A 102 9.05 2.59 19.10
C SER A 102 8.48 2.72 17.68
N ASP A 103 9.08 2.02 16.72
CA ASP A 103 8.52 1.75 15.39
C ASP A 103 8.12 0.26 15.18
#